data_AF-A0A850CCC5-F1
#
_entry.id   AF-A0A850CCC5-F1
#
_cell.length_a   1.000
_cell.length_b   1.000
_cell.length_c   1.000
_cell.angle_alpha   90.00
_cell.angle_beta   90.00
_cell.angle_gamma   90.00
#
_symmetry.space_group_name_H-M   'P 1'
#
loop_
_entity.id
_entity.type
_entity.pdbx_description
1 polymer ?
#
loop_
_entity_poly.entity_id
_entity_poly.type
_entity_poly.pdbx_seq_one_letter_code
_entity_poly.pdbx_strand_id
1 'polypeptide(L)'
;MDALTDAELTILGLLVEHPRHGYELEHVIEERGVRNWTALGFSSIYYVLDKLAKRGLIEAIGPRTSAKSRVPFAATEAGREQCAAATREALAEPSPVRARVLVAMANSAALPDDEVAAGLAERRAALRG
;
A
#
# COMPACT_ATOMS: atom_id res chain seq x y z
N MET A 1 2.84 8.03 19.94
CA MET A 1 2.86 8.18 18.47
C MET A 1 1.96 7.10 17.91
N ASP A 2 0.94 7.47 17.14
CA ASP A 2 0.04 6.48 16.56
C ASP A 2 0.77 5.66 15.49
N ALA A 3 0.56 4.35 15.51
CA ALA A 3 1.10 3.43 14.52
C ALA A 3 0.68 3.83 13.10
N LEU A 4 1.57 3.62 12.13
CA LEU A 4 1.23 3.80 10.72
C LEU A 4 0.35 2.63 10.27
N THR A 5 -0.72 2.92 9.53
CA THR A 5 -1.40 1.86 8.77
C THR A 5 -0.54 1.40 7.59
N ASP A 6 -0.83 0.23 7.01
CA ASP A 6 -0.12 -0.25 5.81
C ASP A 6 -0.14 0.76 4.66
N ALA A 7 -1.28 1.45 4.48
CA ALA A 7 -1.44 2.51 3.50
C ALA A 7 -0.55 3.72 3.80
N GLU A 8 -0.50 4.16 5.07
CA GLU A 8 0.38 5.26 5.50
C GLU A 8 1.86 4.90 5.35
N LEU A 9 2.25 3.69 5.77
CA LEU A 9 3.62 3.19 5.65
C LEU A 9 4.04 3.06 4.20
N THR A 10 3.16 2.57 3.33
CA THR A 10 3.42 2.45 1.89
C THR A 10 3.66 3.83 1.25
N ILE A 11 2.74 4.78 1.45
CA ILE A 11 2.89 6.14 0.88
C ILE A 11 4.12 6.84 1.45
N LEU A 12 4.35 6.76 2.76
CA LEU A 12 5.50 7.38 3.40
C LEU A 12 6.82 6.77 2.87
N GLY A 13 6.88 5.45 2.72
CA GLY A 13 8.05 4.77 2.15
C GLY A 13 8.37 5.24 0.73
N LEU A 14 7.36 5.39 -0.13
CA LEU A 14 7.54 5.92 -1.49
C LEU A 14 8.08 7.36 -1.51
N LEU A 15 7.73 8.17 -0.51
CA LEU A 15 8.20 9.54 -0.33
C LEU A 15 9.57 9.64 0.36
N VAL A 16 9.96 8.60 1.10
CA VAL A 16 11.32 8.44 1.65
C VAL A 16 12.31 8.12 0.54
N GLU A 17 11.92 7.33 -0.46
CA GLU A 17 12.75 7.05 -1.64
C GLU A 17 13.09 8.33 -2.40
N HIS A 18 12.09 9.17 -2.68
CA HIS A 18 12.26 10.51 -3.20
C HIS A 18 10.95 11.31 -3.14
N PRO A 19 11.01 12.65 -3.23
CA PRO A 19 9.81 13.47 -3.34
C PRO A 19 8.98 13.10 -4.58
N ARG A 20 7.66 13.09 -4.44
CA ARG A 20 6.72 12.70 -5.52
C ARG A 20 5.42 13.49 -5.47
N HIS A 21 4.81 13.69 -6.63
CA HIS A 21 3.42 14.14 -6.73
C HIS A 21 2.43 13.01 -6.44
N GLY A 22 1.18 13.37 -6.11
CA GLY A 22 0.10 12.39 -5.92
C GLY A 22 -0.11 11.46 -7.11
N TYR A 23 0.01 11.97 -8.34
CA TYR A 23 -0.12 11.15 -9.56
C TYR A 23 1.08 10.23 -9.81
N GLU A 24 2.28 10.61 -9.36
CA GLU A 24 3.46 9.75 -9.48
C GLU A 24 3.40 8.60 -8.48
N LEU A 25 2.86 8.87 -7.28
CA LEU A 25 2.55 7.83 -6.32
C LEU A 25 1.57 6.81 -6.91
N GLU A 26 0.50 7.28 -7.55
CA GLU A 26 -0.45 6.41 -8.26
C GLU A 26 0.27 5.52 -9.28
N HIS A 27 1.13 6.11 -10.12
CA HIS A 27 1.84 5.36 -11.15
C HIS A 27 2.72 4.26 -10.55
N VAL A 28 3.46 4.55 -9.48
CA VAL A 28 4.31 3.55 -8.81
C VAL A 28 3.49 2.46 -8.12
N ILE A 29 2.34 2.82 -7.55
CA ILE A 29 1.41 1.87 -6.92
C ILE A 29 0.89 0.86 -7.94
N GLU A 30 0.55 1.32 -9.15
CA GLU A 30 0.17 0.47 -10.26
C GLU A 30 1.35 -0.39 -10.74
N GLU A 31 2.49 0.23 -11.05
CA GLU A 31 3.68 -0.43 -11.59
C GLU A 31 4.20 -1.54 -10.67
N ARG A 32 4.24 -1.30 -9.37
CA ARG A 32 4.72 -2.28 -8.37
C ARG A 32 3.64 -3.28 -7.93
N GLY A 33 2.42 -3.18 -8.47
CA GLY A 33 1.31 -4.03 -8.07
C GLY A 33 0.97 -3.93 -6.58
N VAL A 34 1.17 -2.76 -5.97
CA VAL A 34 0.98 -2.51 -4.52
C VAL A 34 -0.43 -2.88 -4.06
N ARG A 35 -1.40 -2.76 -4.96
CA ARG A 35 -2.81 -3.10 -4.72
C ARG A 35 -3.07 -4.60 -4.55
N ASN A 36 -2.12 -5.45 -4.94
CA ASN A 36 -2.24 -6.89 -4.74
C ASN A 36 -2.09 -7.27 -3.26
N TRP A 37 -1.51 -6.40 -2.44
CA TRP A 37 -1.23 -6.65 -1.02
C TRP A 37 -1.62 -5.49 -0.09
N THR A 38 -2.19 -4.40 -0.62
CA THR A 38 -2.79 -3.31 0.17
C THR A 38 -4.17 -2.92 -0.39
N ALA A 39 -5.04 -2.39 0.47
CA ALA A 39 -6.34 -1.83 0.07
C ALA A 39 -6.26 -0.37 -0.43
N LEU A 40 -5.13 0.04 -0.99
CA LEU A 40 -4.86 1.44 -1.35
C LEU A 40 -5.49 1.81 -2.70
N GLY A 41 -6.67 2.43 -2.67
CA GLY A 41 -7.32 3.03 -3.84
C GLY A 41 -6.78 4.42 -4.18
N PHE A 42 -7.00 4.88 -5.42
CA PHE A 42 -6.57 6.21 -5.88
C PHE A 42 -7.02 7.34 -4.94
N SER A 43 -8.31 7.38 -4.59
CA SER A 43 -8.87 8.39 -3.68
C SER A 43 -8.24 8.35 -2.28
N SER A 44 -7.75 7.18 -1.86
CA SER A 44 -7.09 6.99 -0.57
C SER A 44 -5.70 7.60 -0.53
N ILE A 45 -5.00 7.75 -1.67
CA ILE A 45 -3.66 8.36 -1.72
C ILE A 45 -3.71 9.79 -1.17
N TYR A 46 -4.61 10.62 -1.67
CA TYR A 46 -4.71 12.02 -1.23
C TYR A 46 -5.20 12.15 0.20
N TYR A 47 -6.06 11.24 0.65
CA TYR A 47 -6.46 11.16 2.06
C TYR A 47 -5.26 10.83 2.97
N VAL A 48 -4.45 9.85 2.59
CA VAL A 48 -3.24 9.46 3.33
C VAL A 48 -2.20 10.58 3.34
N LEU A 49 -1.97 11.23 2.20
CA LEU A 49 -1.07 12.41 2.12
C LEU A 49 -1.52 13.51 3.08
N ASP A 50 -2.81 13.86 3.10
CA ASP A 50 -3.34 14.88 4.02
C ASP A 50 -3.15 14.47 5.50
N LYS A 51 -3.36 13.19 5.82
CA LYS A 51 -3.15 12.66 7.18
C LYS A 51 -1.69 12.69 7.60
N LEU A 52 -0.77 12.26 6.73
CA LEU A 52 0.68 12.31 6.98
C LEU A 52 1.18 13.76 7.13
N ALA A 53 0.66 14.69 6.32
CA ALA A 53 1.02 16.10 6.39
C ALA A 53 0.53 16.74 7.71
N LYS A 54 -0.70 16.45 8.13
CA LYS A 54 -1.25 16.90 9.43
C LYS A 54 -0.43 16.38 10.62
N ARG A 55 0.18 15.19 10.48
CA ARG A 55 1.09 14.60 11.46
C ARG A 55 2.52 15.13 11.39
N GLY A 56 2.84 16.01 10.43
CA GLY A 56 4.19 16.55 10.24
C GLY A 56 5.20 15.53 9.70
N LEU A 57 4.74 14.41 9.14
CA LEU A 57 5.61 13.35 8.61
C LEU A 57 6.02 13.60 7.16
N ILE A 58 5.26 14.44 6.45
CA ILE A 58 5.58 14.90 5.12
C ILE A 58 5.32 16.41 5.01
N GLU A 59 5.93 17.03 4.02
CA GLU A 59 5.71 18.43 3.66
C GLU A 59 5.60 18.60 2.15
N ALA A 60 4.89 19.65 1.71
CA ALA A 60 4.77 19.98 0.30
C ALA A 60 5.97 20.83 -0.15
N ILE A 61 6.67 20.41 -1.20
CA ILE A 61 7.78 21.15 -1.81
C ILE A 61 7.24 22.08 -2.88
N GLY A 62 6.80 23.28 -2.49
CA GLY A 62 6.36 24.28 -3.46
C GLY A 62 5.53 25.42 -2.87
N PRO A 63 5.12 26.39 -3.68
CA PRO A 63 4.34 27.53 -3.23
C PRO A 63 2.98 27.08 -2.68
N ARG A 64 2.63 27.58 -1.49
CA ARG A 64 1.34 27.30 -0.81
C ARG A 64 0.09 27.63 -1.65
N THR A 65 0.25 28.44 -2.70
CA THR A 65 -0.83 28.88 -3.61
C THR A 65 -1.18 27.87 -4.69
N SER A 66 -0.34 26.86 -4.92
CA SER A 66 -0.58 25.83 -5.92
C SER A 66 -1.52 24.75 -5.37
N ALA A 67 -2.39 24.19 -6.22
CA ALA A 67 -3.32 23.15 -5.82
C ALA A 67 -2.54 21.94 -5.27
N LYS A 68 -2.96 21.37 -4.12
CA LYS A 68 -2.28 20.24 -3.44
C LYS A 68 -1.96 19.06 -4.38
N SER A 69 -2.78 18.83 -5.41
CA SER A 69 -2.55 17.76 -6.40
C SER A 69 -1.37 18.00 -7.35
N ARG A 70 -0.86 19.23 -7.43
CA ARG A 70 0.20 19.66 -8.37
C ARG A 70 1.53 19.93 -7.68
N VAL A 71 1.66 19.68 -6.37
CA VAL A 71 2.89 19.91 -5.61
C VAL A 71 3.50 18.56 -5.21
N PRO A 72 4.83 18.37 -5.32
CA PRO A 72 5.47 17.20 -4.77
C PRO A 72 5.38 17.22 -3.24
N PHE A 73 5.26 16.06 -2.64
CA PHE A 73 5.45 15.88 -1.20
C PHE A 73 6.83 15.27 -0.95
N ALA A 74 7.41 15.57 0.20
CA ALA A 74 8.63 14.94 0.68
C ALA A 74 8.49 14.52 2.14
N ALA A 75 9.15 13.43 2.51
CA ALA A 75 9.24 13.02 3.90
C ALA A 75 10.07 14.03 4.71
N THR A 76 9.58 14.38 5.90
CA THR A 76 10.35 15.13 6.90
C THR A 76 11.35 14.20 7.59
N GLU A 77 12.20 14.74 8.47
CA GLU A 77 13.08 13.89 9.29
C GLU A 77 12.28 12.96 10.20
N ALA A 78 11.26 13.49 10.88
CA ALA A 78 10.34 12.70 11.68
C ALA A 78 9.61 11.63 10.83
N GLY A 79 9.25 11.95 9.59
CA GLY A 79 8.70 10.99 8.63
C GLY A 79 9.64 9.84 8.31
N ARG A 80 10.92 10.14 8.04
CA ARG A 80 11.95 9.11 7.79
C ARG A 80 12.14 8.19 8.99
N GLU A 81 12.27 8.77 10.19
CA GLU A 81 12.43 8.02 11.44
C GLU A 81 11.22 7.12 11.71
N GLN A 82 10.00 7.66 11.57
CA GLN A 82 8.78 6.89 11.81
C GLN A 82 8.57 5.79 10.76
N CYS A 83 8.90 6.05 9.49
CA CYS A 83 8.89 5.03 8.44
C CYS A 83 9.84 3.88 8.80
N ALA A 84 11.09 4.19 9.16
CA ALA A 84 12.08 3.18 9.51
C ALA A 84 11.68 2.37 10.76
N ALA A 85 11.06 3.01 11.76
CA ALA A 85 10.57 2.32 12.95
C ALA A 85 9.43 1.35 12.61
N ALA A 86 8.41 1.81 11.87
CA ALA A 86 7.28 0.98 11.48
C ALA A 86 7.68 -0.16 10.54
N THR A 87 8.62 0.07 9.60
CA THR A 87 9.18 -1.00 8.76
C THR A 87 9.88 -2.06 9.60
N ARG A 88 10.68 -1.67 10.60
CA ARG A 88 11.35 -2.63 11.50
C ARG A 88 10.35 -3.45 12.31
N GLU A 89 9.30 -2.82 12.82
CA GLU A 89 8.22 -3.49 13.53
C GLU A 89 7.51 -4.52 12.64
N ALA A 90 7.07 -4.10 11.44
CA ALA A 90 6.40 -4.97 10.48
C ALA A 90 7.26 -6.15 9.99
N LEU A 91 8.59 -5.96 9.91
CA LEU A 91 9.52 -7.04 9.58
C LEU A 91 9.72 -8.03 10.73
N ALA A 92 9.63 -7.57 11.97
CA ALA A 92 9.84 -8.40 13.16
C ALA A 92 8.58 -9.17 13.57
N GLU A 93 7.39 -8.63 13.32
CA GLU A 93 6.12 -9.21 13.72
C GLU A 93 5.62 -10.27 12.71
N PRO A 94 5.55 -11.56 13.09
CA PRO A 94 4.97 -12.57 12.22
C PRO A 94 3.45 -12.35 12.13
N SER A 95 2.97 -11.93 10.97
CA SER A 95 1.53 -11.80 10.70
C SER A 95 1.06 -12.90 9.74
N PRO A 96 -0.12 -13.52 9.99
CA PRO A 96 -0.63 -14.55 9.12
C PRO A 96 -1.09 -13.96 7.78
N VAL A 97 -0.63 -14.57 6.67
CA VAL A 97 -1.13 -14.23 5.33
C VAL A 97 -2.56 -14.74 5.18
N ARG A 98 -3.51 -13.82 5.11
CA ARG A 98 -4.94 -14.12 4.95
C ARG A 98 -5.33 -14.13 3.48
N ALA A 99 -5.13 -15.26 2.81
CA ALA A 99 -5.54 -15.43 1.41
C ALA A 99 -6.87 -16.21 1.31
N ARG A 100 -7.88 -15.65 0.62
CA ARG A 100 -9.20 -16.29 0.46
C ARG A 100 -9.11 -17.69 -0.15
N VAL A 101 -8.13 -17.94 -1.02
CA VAL A 101 -7.88 -19.26 -1.60
C VAL A 101 -7.57 -20.32 -0.54
N LEU A 102 -6.88 -19.99 0.56
CA LEU A 102 -6.58 -20.95 1.62
C LEU A 102 -7.85 -21.40 2.35
N VAL A 103 -8.79 -20.47 2.55
CA VAL A 103 -10.11 -20.77 3.10
C VAL A 103 -10.91 -21.66 2.14
N ALA A 104 -10.87 -21.38 0.83
CA ALA A 104 -11.51 -22.22 -0.18
C ALA A 104 -10.92 -23.65 -0.19
N MET A 105 -9.59 -23.78 -0.15
CA MET A 105 -8.91 -25.08 -0.08
C MET A 105 -9.29 -25.86 1.17
N ALA A 106 -9.40 -25.21 2.33
CA ALA A 106 -9.82 -25.87 3.56
C ALA A 106 -11.26 -26.42 3.50
N ASN A 107 -12.09 -25.91 2.59
CA ASN A 107 -13.48 -26.33 2.40
C ASN A 107 -13.71 -27.04 1.05
N SER A 108 -12.64 -27.44 0.34
CA SER A 108 -12.75 -27.97 -1.03
C SER A 108 -13.52 -29.28 -1.11
N ALA A 109 -13.60 -30.03 -0.01
CA ALA A 109 -14.39 -31.26 0.08
C ALA A 109 -15.90 -31.04 -0.16
N ALA A 110 -16.37 -29.79 -0.13
CA ALA A 110 -17.75 -29.45 -0.47
C ALA A 110 -18.01 -29.41 -2.00
N LEU A 111 -16.98 -29.53 -2.84
CA LEU A 111 -17.07 -29.44 -4.30
C LEU A 111 -16.55 -30.73 -4.98
N PRO A 112 -17.08 -31.06 -6.17
CA PRO A 112 -16.46 -32.03 -7.07
C PRO A 112 -15.01 -31.65 -7.44
N ASP A 113 -14.16 -32.65 -7.66
CA ASP A 113 -12.73 -32.45 -7.96
C ASP A 113 -12.49 -31.61 -9.23
N ASP A 114 -13.36 -31.75 -10.24
CA ASP A 114 -13.27 -31.00 -11.50
C ASP A 114 -13.60 -29.52 -11.31
N GLU A 115 -14.54 -29.16 -10.43
CA GLU A 115 -14.83 -27.78 -10.08
C GLU A 115 -13.66 -27.13 -9.31
N VAL A 116 -13.05 -27.88 -8.38
CA VAL A 116 -11.85 -27.43 -7.66
C VAL A 116 -10.70 -27.18 -8.66
N ALA A 117 -10.47 -28.11 -9.58
CA ALA A 117 -9.43 -27.99 -10.60
C ALA A 117 -9.67 -26.80 -11.54
N ALA A 118 -10.91 -26.58 -11.98
CA ALA A 118 -11.28 -25.45 -12.83
C ALA A 118 -11.01 -24.11 -12.14
N GLY A 119 -11.47 -23.93 -10.90
CA GLY A 119 -11.26 -22.69 -10.15
C GLY A 119 -9.76 -22.40 -9.88
N LEU A 120 -8.97 -23.43 -9.61
CA LEU A 120 -7.51 -23.28 -9.46
C LEU A 120 -6.82 -22.97 -10.79
N ALA A 121 -7.30 -23.49 -11.91
CA ALA A 121 -6.78 -23.17 -13.24
C ALA A 121 -7.05 -21.72 -13.64
N GLU A 122 -8.25 -21.21 -13.39
CA GLU A 122 -8.61 -19.80 -13.59
C GLU A 122 -7.73 -18.89 -12.74
N ARG A 123 -7.59 -19.22 -11.45
CA ARG A 123 -6.69 -18.48 -10.54
C ARG A 123 -5.26 -18.45 -11.06
N ARG A 124 -4.73 -19.58 -11.54
CA ARG A 124 -3.38 -19.66 -12.11
C ARG A 124 -3.21 -18.76 -13.33
N ALA A 125 -4.23 -18.68 -14.20
CA ALA A 125 -4.20 -17.79 -15.35
C ALA A 125 -4.14 -16.32 -14.93
N ALA A 126 -4.98 -15.93 -13.96
CA ALA A 126 -5.01 -14.56 -13.43
C ALA A 126 -3.72 -14.11 -12.72
N LEU A 127 -2.95 -15.05 -12.14
CA LEU A 127 -1.65 -14.75 -11.50
C LEU A 127 -0.48 -14.67 -12.48
N ARG A 128 -0.66 -15.08 -13.74
CA ARG A 128 0.37 -15.08 -14.79
C ARG A 128 0.20 -13.96 -15.81
N GLY A 129 -0.95 -13.30 -15.82
CA GLY A 129 -1.20 -12.08 -16.60
C GLY A 129 -0.78 -10.85 -15.80
#